data_AF-A0AAC9NBH1-F1
#
_entry.id   AF-A0AAC9NBH1-F1
#
_cell.length_a   1.000
_cell.length_b   1.000
_cell.length_c   1.000
_cell.angle_alpha   90.00
_cell.angle_beta   90.00
_cell.angle_gamma   90.00
#
_symmetry.space_group_name_H-M   'P 1'
#
loop_
_entity.id
_entity.type
_entity.pdbx_description
1 polymer ?
#
loop_
_entity_poly.entity_id
_entity_poly.type
_entity_poly.pdbx_seq_one_letter_code
_entity_poly.pdbx_strand_id
1 'polypeptide(L)'
;MEIKEPKPFEVNDKAHADLFNDMVKVLLENDTGLLGQLTNHTHDTKSHTTEAEKKKWNESQSYKITADNGSQLINVPADARIFDAIKNKGTCTFFAAAGVEDSPTPSNISLRGIQTVGQDNIGTGFAVDIAGNAYSFYYNDGHTAINWTKLPTNTDKNKWNEGQLSKITADNGGVIISISDGEDLLEKIVSLGSRHGTFYVTGKALNTPTTRSCRGMYHFTSQDSNGKGTFGWIMAIDYNNYMYTNYLDLNLGWQGWKRVLTKEDMENTSFVDTYDQDNSLVSAAENVATKLVFGKTRADDLSEYNRSRAEITLKNSGLYLIRLYITSTNITVGSDNILACYVNGSEYQRFGNWNPATSSSTCVLYLLQKLKAGDKVTFYITPRGTNKTVSINTAYVTMSQLR
;
A
#
# COMPACT_ATOMS: atom_id res chain seq x y z
N MET A 1 78.76 -0.63 -13.84
CA MET A 1 79.14 0.07 -12.61
C MET A 1 80.63 -0.18 -12.42
N GLU A 2 81.41 0.83 -12.08
CA GLU A 2 82.86 0.69 -11.92
C GLU A 2 83.17 0.72 -10.42
N ILE A 3 83.76 -0.36 -9.89
CA ILE A 3 84.16 -0.45 -8.48
C ILE A 3 85.46 0.33 -8.33
N LYS A 4 85.47 1.30 -7.40
CA LYS A 4 86.67 2.09 -7.11
C LYS A 4 87.48 1.37 -6.04
N GLU A 5 88.76 1.12 -6.31
CA GLU A 5 89.68 0.62 -5.31
C GLU A 5 90.12 1.77 -4.39
N PRO A 6 89.81 1.74 -3.08
CA PRO A 6 90.30 2.72 -2.12
C PRO A 6 91.81 2.57 -1.93
N LYS A 7 92.46 3.70 -1.60
CA LYS A 7 93.89 3.68 -1.24
C LYS A 7 94.10 2.95 0.09
N PRO A 8 95.25 2.29 0.29
CA PRO A 8 95.61 1.70 1.57
C PRO A 8 95.59 2.74 2.68
N PHE A 9 95.05 2.38 3.84
CA PHE A 9 95.12 3.19 5.05
C PHE A 9 96.50 3.06 5.68
N GLU A 10 97.18 4.18 5.88
CA GLU A 10 98.55 4.24 6.41
C GLU A 10 98.59 5.06 7.70
N VAL A 11 98.99 4.43 8.81
CA VAL A 11 99.23 5.06 10.11
C VAL A 11 100.45 4.43 10.78
N ASN A 12 100.98 5.11 11.81
CA ASN A 12 102.14 4.62 12.57
C ASN A 12 101.86 3.29 13.31
N ASP A 13 100.60 2.98 13.58
CA ASP A 13 100.17 1.70 14.16
C ASP A 13 99.85 0.68 13.05
N LYS A 14 100.86 -0.13 12.72
CA LYS A 14 100.79 -1.10 11.63
C LYS A 14 99.72 -2.18 11.86
N ALA A 15 99.50 -2.62 13.09
CA ALA A 15 98.56 -3.73 13.35
C ALA A 15 97.11 -3.33 13.07
N HIS A 16 96.72 -2.11 13.45
CA HIS A 16 95.39 -1.59 13.15
C HIS A 16 95.24 -1.20 11.68
N ALA A 17 96.30 -0.70 11.04
CA ALA A 17 96.30 -0.43 9.60
C ALA A 17 96.09 -1.71 8.77
N ASP A 18 96.80 -2.79 9.10
CA ASP A 18 96.69 -4.08 8.43
C ASP A 18 95.25 -4.66 8.58
N LEU A 19 94.68 -4.61 9.80
CA LEU A 19 93.32 -5.11 10.04
C LEU A 19 92.24 -4.31 9.27
N PHE A 20 92.40 -2.99 9.17
CA PHE A 20 91.49 -2.14 8.40
C PHE A 20 91.61 -2.42 6.90
N ASN A 21 92.83 -2.54 6.37
CA ASN A 21 93.07 -2.85 4.96
C ASN A 21 92.56 -4.25 4.58
N ASP A 22 92.68 -5.23 5.47
CA ASP A 22 92.10 -6.58 5.28
C ASP A 22 90.57 -6.53 5.23
N MET A 23 89.92 -5.78 6.12
CA MET A 23 88.47 -5.57 6.07
C MET A 23 88.04 -4.91 4.75
N VAL A 24 88.76 -3.88 4.32
CA VAL A 24 88.51 -3.19 3.04
C VAL A 24 88.64 -4.14 1.85
N LYS A 25 89.63 -5.04 1.89
CA LYS A 25 89.81 -6.07 0.86
C LYS A 25 88.61 -7.02 0.78
N VAL A 26 88.12 -7.51 1.92
CA VAL A 26 86.93 -8.38 1.96
C VAL A 26 85.69 -7.64 1.42
N LEU A 27 85.53 -6.36 1.74
CA LEU A 27 84.43 -5.54 1.20
C LEU A 27 84.52 -5.40 -0.32
N LEU A 28 85.72 -5.16 -0.87
CA LEU A 28 85.93 -5.08 -2.32
C LEU A 28 85.66 -6.42 -3.02
N GLU A 29 86.07 -7.54 -2.42
CA GLU A 29 85.79 -8.88 -2.94
C GLU A 29 84.27 -9.14 -2.97
N ASN A 30 83.56 -8.77 -1.90
CA ASN A 30 82.10 -8.88 -1.82
C ASN A 30 81.41 -7.98 -2.86
N ASP A 31 81.82 -6.72 -2.98
CA ASP A 31 81.25 -5.78 -3.96
C ASP A 31 81.49 -6.26 -5.39
N THR A 32 82.67 -6.82 -5.67
CA THR A 32 83.01 -7.40 -6.98
C THR A 32 82.18 -8.64 -7.27
N GLY A 33 82.01 -9.51 -6.28
CA GLY A 33 81.14 -10.69 -6.37
C GLY A 33 79.67 -10.29 -6.61
N LEU A 34 79.16 -9.31 -5.86
CA LEU A 34 77.79 -8.78 -6.01
C LEU A 34 77.59 -8.12 -7.37
N LEU A 35 78.55 -7.32 -7.84
CA LEU A 35 78.48 -6.69 -9.15
C LEU A 35 78.48 -7.75 -10.26
N GLY A 36 79.28 -8.81 -10.13
CA GLY A 36 79.28 -9.95 -11.04
C GLY A 36 77.91 -10.66 -11.08
N GLN A 37 77.33 -10.94 -9.91
CA GLN A 37 75.99 -11.53 -9.80
C GLN A 37 74.91 -10.63 -10.41
N LEU A 38 74.93 -9.32 -10.12
CA LEU A 38 73.97 -8.36 -10.65
C LEU A 38 74.11 -8.20 -12.17
N THR A 39 75.34 -8.20 -12.69
CA THR A 39 75.60 -8.12 -14.13
C THR A 39 75.07 -9.37 -14.84
N ASN A 40 75.31 -10.55 -14.28
CA ASN A 40 74.75 -11.80 -14.80
C ASN A 40 73.22 -11.79 -14.74
N HIS A 41 72.61 -11.30 -13.66
CA HIS A 41 71.16 -11.15 -13.54
C HIS A 41 70.58 -10.16 -14.57
N THR A 42 71.25 -9.02 -14.80
CA THR A 42 70.80 -7.99 -15.76
C THR A 42 70.81 -8.49 -17.21
N HIS A 43 71.74 -9.39 -17.56
CA HIS A 43 71.84 -9.96 -18.91
C HIS A 43 71.09 -11.30 -19.05
N ASP A 44 70.64 -11.90 -17.95
CA ASP A 44 69.82 -13.11 -17.95
C ASP A 44 68.33 -12.76 -18.12
N THR A 45 67.88 -12.74 -19.38
CA THR A 45 66.46 -12.57 -19.73
C THR A 45 65.57 -13.75 -19.30
N LYS A 46 66.15 -14.82 -18.74
CA LYS A 46 65.43 -16.03 -18.28
C LYS A 46 65.35 -16.14 -16.76
N SER A 47 65.86 -15.17 -16.01
CA SER A 47 65.89 -15.24 -14.56
C SER A 47 64.48 -15.37 -13.98
N HIS A 48 64.37 -16.18 -12.92
CA HIS A 48 63.17 -16.43 -12.08
C HIS A 48 62.28 -17.62 -12.42
N THR A 49 62.54 -18.42 -13.46
CA THR A 49 61.86 -19.71 -13.62
C THR A 49 62.61 -20.66 -14.57
N THR A 50 62.55 -21.96 -14.30
CA THR A 50 63.20 -22.98 -15.14
C THR A 50 62.41 -23.24 -16.43
N GLU A 51 63.06 -23.72 -17.49
CA GLU A 51 62.34 -24.14 -18.72
C GLU A 51 61.30 -25.25 -18.43
N ALA A 52 61.56 -26.10 -17.43
CA ALA A 52 60.62 -27.11 -16.96
C ALA A 52 59.36 -26.49 -16.32
N GLU A 53 59.53 -25.45 -15.52
CA GLU A 53 58.41 -24.70 -14.94
C GLU A 53 57.64 -23.92 -16.00
N LYS A 54 58.32 -23.21 -16.92
CA LYS A 54 57.66 -22.55 -18.06
C LYS A 54 56.84 -23.55 -18.87
N LYS A 55 57.39 -24.73 -19.14
CA LYS A 55 56.70 -25.82 -19.81
C LYS A 55 55.48 -26.29 -19.01
N LYS A 56 55.61 -26.51 -17.70
CA LYS A 56 54.49 -26.87 -16.81
C LYS A 56 53.36 -25.83 -16.84
N TRP A 57 53.70 -24.55 -16.79
CA TRP A 57 52.71 -23.46 -16.90
C TRP A 57 52.03 -23.44 -18.28
N ASN A 58 52.81 -23.58 -19.35
CA ASN A 58 52.27 -23.62 -20.72
C ASN A 58 51.37 -24.85 -20.97
N GLU A 59 51.70 -26.00 -20.37
CA GLU A 59 50.91 -27.24 -20.47
C GLU A 59 49.71 -27.27 -19.50
N SER A 60 49.63 -26.34 -18.54
CA SER A 60 48.55 -26.31 -17.54
C SER A 60 47.18 -25.96 -18.12
N GLN A 61 47.13 -25.27 -19.27
CA GLN A 61 45.91 -25.03 -20.02
C GLN A 61 45.75 -26.07 -21.13
N SER A 62 45.03 -27.17 -20.84
CA SER A 62 44.85 -28.26 -21.81
C SER A 62 43.91 -27.90 -22.99
N TYR A 63 43.11 -26.83 -22.86
CA TYR A 63 42.24 -26.30 -23.92
C TYR A 63 42.24 -24.77 -23.91
N LYS A 64 42.51 -24.16 -25.08
CA LYS A 64 42.53 -22.70 -25.21
C LYS A 64 41.10 -22.14 -25.16
N ILE A 65 40.89 -21.06 -24.40
CA ILE A 65 39.61 -20.32 -24.33
C ILE A 65 39.61 -19.13 -25.31
N THR A 66 40.79 -18.59 -25.63
CA THR A 66 41.06 -17.47 -26.55
C THR A 66 42.20 -17.81 -27.51
N ALA A 67 42.38 -17.02 -28.56
CA ALA A 67 43.58 -17.06 -29.39
C ALA A 67 44.80 -16.47 -28.65
N ASP A 68 46.01 -16.75 -29.13
CA ASP A 68 47.29 -16.33 -28.48
C ASP A 68 47.50 -14.82 -28.47
N ASN A 69 46.83 -14.09 -29.36
CA ASN A 69 46.82 -12.63 -29.39
C ASN A 69 45.75 -12.01 -28.47
N GLY A 70 45.07 -12.81 -27.64
CA GLY A 70 43.98 -12.38 -26.77
C GLY A 70 42.64 -12.14 -27.49
N SER A 71 42.53 -12.48 -28.77
CA SER A 71 41.25 -12.41 -29.51
C SER A 71 40.39 -13.67 -29.32
N GLN A 72 39.22 -13.68 -29.93
CA GLN A 72 38.32 -14.84 -29.89
C GLN A 72 39.01 -16.12 -30.37
N LEU A 73 38.67 -17.26 -29.77
CA LEU A 73 39.14 -18.56 -30.25
C LEU A 73 38.46 -18.96 -31.57
N ILE A 74 37.15 -18.74 -31.66
CA ILE A 74 36.33 -19.14 -32.80
C ILE A 74 35.88 -17.90 -33.58
N ASN A 75 36.17 -17.86 -34.87
CA ASN A 75 35.71 -16.81 -35.77
C ASN A 75 34.63 -17.37 -36.70
N VAL A 76 33.40 -16.86 -36.59
CA VAL A 76 32.24 -17.31 -37.36
C VAL A 76 32.00 -16.32 -38.52
N PRO A 77 32.24 -16.73 -39.78
CA PRO A 77 32.00 -15.89 -40.95
C PRO A 77 30.51 -15.73 -41.24
N ALA A 78 30.13 -14.71 -42.03
CA ALA A 78 28.73 -14.34 -42.27
C ALA A 78 27.88 -15.42 -42.95
N ASP A 79 28.50 -16.35 -43.68
CA ASP A 79 27.88 -17.48 -44.36
C ASP A 79 27.83 -18.77 -43.51
N ALA A 80 28.23 -18.69 -42.24
CA ALA A 80 28.20 -19.81 -41.30
C ALA A 80 27.14 -19.63 -40.21
N ARG A 81 27.08 -20.62 -39.30
CA ARG A 81 26.20 -20.64 -38.13
C ARG A 81 27.02 -20.70 -36.85
N ILE A 82 26.66 -19.88 -35.86
CA ILE A 82 27.27 -19.85 -34.52
C ILE A 82 27.15 -21.23 -33.88
N PHE A 83 25.96 -21.85 -33.94
CA PHE A 83 25.69 -23.16 -33.35
C PHE A 83 26.70 -24.21 -33.81
N ASP A 84 26.88 -24.37 -35.13
CA ASP A 84 27.78 -25.38 -35.68
C ASP A 84 29.25 -25.08 -35.39
N ALA A 85 29.62 -23.80 -35.30
CA ALA A 85 30.97 -23.38 -35.00
C ALA A 85 31.39 -23.69 -33.55
N ILE A 86 30.45 -23.68 -32.60
CA ILE A 86 30.76 -23.78 -31.16
C ILE A 86 30.26 -25.07 -30.48
N LYS A 87 29.24 -25.78 -31.00
CA LYS A 87 28.58 -26.90 -30.29
C LYS A 87 29.49 -28.07 -29.88
N ASN A 88 30.50 -28.36 -30.70
CA ASN A 88 31.47 -29.45 -30.48
C ASN A 88 32.77 -28.94 -29.84
N LYS A 89 32.77 -27.72 -29.30
CA LYS A 89 33.92 -27.08 -28.69
C LYS A 89 33.72 -27.01 -27.19
N GLY A 90 34.81 -27.09 -26.43
CA GLY A 90 34.78 -26.80 -24.99
C GLY A 90 34.50 -25.32 -24.72
N THR A 91 34.67 -24.91 -23.47
CA THR A 91 34.61 -23.49 -23.07
C THR A 91 35.49 -22.63 -23.97
N CYS A 92 34.90 -21.71 -24.73
CA CYS A 92 35.63 -20.87 -25.66
C CYS A 92 34.95 -19.53 -25.92
N THR A 93 35.75 -18.56 -26.34
CA THR A 93 35.27 -17.27 -26.88
C THR A 93 35.03 -17.36 -28.38
N PHE A 94 34.06 -16.60 -28.86
CA PHE A 94 33.77 -16.50 -30.29
C PHE A 94 33.44 -15.07 -30.72
N PHE A 95 33.65 -14.80 -32.01
CA PHE A 95 33.16 -13.63 -32.73
C PHE A 95 32.29 -14.12 -33.88
N ALA A 96 31.11 -13.55 -34.01
CA ALA A 96 30.23 -13.74 -35.16
C ALA A 96 30.18 -12.46 -35.97
N ALA A 97 30.50 -12.57 -37.26
CA ALA A 97 30.38 -11.46 -38.20
C ALA A 97 28.94 -10.96 -38.30
N ALA A 98 28.76 -9.73 -38.77
CA ALA A 98 27.43 -9.25 -39.13
C ALA A 98 26.83 -10.13 -40.23
N GLY A 99 25.58 -10.54 -40.08
CA GLY A 99 24.83 -11.31 -41.08
C GLY A 99 24.84 -12.83 -40.88
N VAL A 100 25.51 -13.32 -39.83
CA VAL A 100 25.45 -14.75 -39.43
C VAL A 100 24.00 -15.16 -39.15
N GLU A 101 23.55 -16.25 -39.78
CA GLU A 101 22.15 -16.68 -39.87
C GLU A 101 21.45 -16.83 -38.51
N ASP A 102 22.11 -17.47 -37.54
CA ASP A 102 21.57 -17.79 -36.23
C ASP A 102 22.04 -16.84 -35.12
N SER A 103 22.50 -15.64 -35.50
CA SER A 103 22.74 -14.53 -34.58
C SER A 103 21.42 -13.92 -34.10
N PRO A 104 21.28 -13.53 -32.81
CA PRO A 104 20.11 -12.83 -32.30
C PRO A 104 20.11 -11.34 -32.65
N THR A 105 21.17 -10.86 -33.31
CA THR A 105 21.38 -9.45 -33.66
C THR A 105 20.84 -9.16 -35.07
N PRO A 106 20.48 -7.90 -35.37
CA PRO A 106 20.23 -7.47 -36.74
C PRO A 106 21.38 -7.83 -37.69
N SER A 107 21.07 -8.07 -38.97
CA SER A 107 22.02 -8.58 -39.97
C SER A 107 23.25 -7.70 -40.23
N ASN A 108 23.24 -6.45 -39.78
CA ASN A 108 24.35 -5.49 -39.90
C ASN A 108 25.19 -5.36 -38.61
N ILE A 109 24.94 -6.17 -37.58
CA ILE A 109 25.55 -6.07 -36.25
C ILE A 109 26.30 -7.36 -35.92
N SER A 110 27.60 -7.24 -35.63
CA SER A 110 28.43 -8.35 -35.15
C SER A 110 28.23 -8.61 -33.66
N LEU A 111 28.53 -9.84 -33.24
CA LEU A 111 28.36 -10.32 -31.87
C LEU A 111 29.65 -10.96 -31.34
N ARG A 112 29.96 -10.79 -30.06
CA ARG A 112 31.05 -11.49 -29.37
C ARG A 112 30.51 -12.22 -28.17
N GLY A 113 31.00 -13.43 -27.91
CA GLY A 113 30.52 -14.18 -26.76
C GLY A 113 31.52 -15.20 -26.22
N ILE A 114 31.10 -15.84 -25.15
CA ILE A 114 31.76 -16.98 -24.53
C ILE A 114 30.72 -18.05 -24.28
N GLN A 115 31.08 -19.30 -24.56
CA GLN A 115 30.35 -20.46 -24.09
C GLN A 115 31.12 -21.16 -22.99
N THR A 116 30.39 -21.84 -22.12
CA THR A 116 30.88 -22.89 -21.24
C THR A 116 30.18 -24.20 -21.58
N VAL A 117 30.94 -25.29 -21.57
CA VAL A 117 30.44 -26.63 -21.92
C VAL A 117 30.84 -27.57 -20.80
N GLY A 118 29.85 -28.16 -20.13
CA GLY A 118 30.03 -29.12 -19.04
C GLY A 118 29.85 -30.58 -19.46
N GLN A 119 29.25 -30.80 -20.63
CA GLN A 119 28.98 -32.10 -21.25
C GLN A 119 28.98 -31.91 -22.77
N ASP A 120 29.40 -32.94 -23.51
CA ASP A 120 29.39 -32.92 -24.98
C ASP A 120 28.02 -32.47 -25.52
N ASN A 121 28.04 -31.51 -26.45
CA ASN A 121 26.87 -30.90 -27.09
C ASN A 121 25.88 -30.19 -26.15
N ILE A 122 26.26 -29.89 -24.91
CA ILE A 122 25.44 -29.12 -23.96
C ILE A 122 26.22 -27.91 -23.48
N GLY A 123 25.82 -26.73 -23.97
CA GLY A 123 26.50 -25.48 -23.70
C GLY A 123 25.56 -24.38 -23.22
N THR A 124 26.10 -23.48 -22.42
CA THR A 124 25.49 -22.22 -22.02
C THR A 124 26.47 -21.08 -22.27
N GLY A 125 25.97 -19.87 -22.42
CA GLY A 125 26.88 -18.75 -22.62
C GLY A 125 26.22 -17.39 -22.64
N PHE A 126 27.08 -16.41 -22.85
CA PHE A 126 26.70 -15.02 -22.95
C PHE A 126 27.36 -14.39 -24.16
N ALA A 127 26.65 -13.48 -24.82
CA ALA A 127 27.16 -12.72 -25.92
C ALA A 127 26.69 -11.27 -25.85
N VAL A 128 27.53 -10.35 -26.33
CA VAL A 128 27.24 -8.91 -26.37
C VAL A 128 27.51 -8.42 -27.78
N ASP A 129 26.55 -7.67 -28.32
CA ASP A 129 26.68 -7.06 -29.64
C ASP A 129 27.40 -5.72 -29.58
N ILE A 130 27.78 -5.17 -30.73
CA ILE A 130 28.49 -3.88 -30.77
C ILE A 130 27.62 -2.67 -30.37
N ALA A 131 26.29 -2.86 -30.24
CA ALA A 131 25.36 -1.87 -29.73
C ALA A 131 25.17 -1.98 -28.20
N GLY A 132 25.83 -2.93 -27.53
CA GLY A 132 25.75 -3.16 -26.09
C GLY A 132 24.55 -3.97 -25.64
N ASN A 133 23.78 -4.59 -26.55
CA ASN A 133 22.76 -5.54 -26.14
C ASN A 133 23.44 -6.85 -25.72
N ALA A 134 23.06 -7.35 -24.54
CA ALA A 134 23.54 -8.61 -24.02
C ALA A 134 22.49 -9.71 -24.21
N TYR A 135 22.96 -10.91 -24.50
CA TYR A 135 22.15 -12.09 -24.72
C TYR A 135 22.74 -13.24 -23.90
N SER A 136 21.88 -13.98 -23.20
CA SER A 136 22.23 -15.31 -22.72
C SER A 136 21.76 -16.36 -23.71
N PHE A 137 22.40 -17.51 -23.72
CA PHE A 137 21.99 -18.61 -24.56
C PHE A 137 22.27 -19.96 -23.94
N TYR A 138 21.58 -20.97 -24.45
CA TYR A 138 21.88 -22.36 -24.17
C TYR A 138 21.52 -23.24 -25.35
N TYR A 139 22.14 -24.42 -25.40
CA TYR A 139 21.79 -25.51 -26.29
C TYR A 139 22.01 -26.86 -25.61
N ASN A 140 21.25 -27.86 -26.03
CA ASN A 140 21.35 -29.26 -25.58
C ASN A 140 21.62 -30.17 -26.78
N ASP A 141 21.95 -31.44 -26.53
CA ASP A 141 22.29 -32.43 -27.56
C ASP A 141 21.23 -32.58 -28.67
N GLY A 142 19.95 -32.41 -28.34
CA GLY A 142 18.85 -32.47 -29.31
C GLY A 142 18.56 -31.17 -30.09
N HIS A 143 19.27 -30.07 -29.82
CA HIS A 143 19.04 -28.80 -30.51
C HIS A 143 19.82 -28.72 -31.82
N THR A 144 19.26 -28.02 -32.80
CA THR A 144 19.91 -27.73 -34.10
C THR A 144 20.24 -26.24 -34.28
N ALA A 145 20.05 -25.45 -33.23
CA ALA A 145 20.29 -24.01 -33.18
C ALA A 145 20.45 -23.54 -31.73
N ILE A 146 20.99 -22.34 -31.55
CA ILE A 146 21.08 -21.68 -30.25
C ILE A 146 19.73 -21.01 -29.90
N ASN A 147 19.28 -21.21 -28.66
CA ASN A 147 18.15 -20.46 -28.10
C ASN A 147 18.65 -19.20 -27.39
N TRP A 148 18.45 -18.04 -28.01
CA TRP A 148 18.90 -16.75 -27.48
C TRP A 148 17.84 -16.07 -26.62
N THR A 149 18.26 -15.56 -25.46
CA THR A 149 17.44 -14.71 -24.59
C THR A 149 18.12 -13.35 -24.45
N LYS A 150 17.45 -12.29 -24.90
CA LYS A 150 17.94 -10.92 -24.72
C LYS A 150 17.81 -10.51 -23.24
N LEU A 151 18.89 -9.99 -22.65
CA LEU A 151 18.90 -9.48 -21.28
C LEU A 151 18.33 -8.05 -21.22
N PRO A 152 17.68 -7.64 -20.11
CA PRO A 152 17.10 -6.31 -19.97
C PRO A 152 18.10 -5.17 -20.20
N THR A 153 17.71 -4.19 -21.01
CA THR A 153 18.51 -3.00 -21.31
C THR A 153 18.21 -1.87 -20.31
N ASN A 154 19.03 -0.80 -20.34
CA ASN A 154 18.68 0.44 -19.62
C ASN A 154 17.38 1.06 -20.13
N THR A 155 17.05 0.91 -21.42
CA THR A 155 15.76 1.33 -21.97
C THR A 155 14.59 0.56 -21.33
N ASP A 156 14.74 -0.75 -21.10
CA ASP A 156 13.70 -1.55 -20.45
C ASP A 156 13.53 -1.16 -18.98
N LYS A 157 14.63 -0.91 -18.27
CA LYS A 157 14.58 -0.35 -16.90
C LYS A 157 13.90 1.01 -16.85
N ASN A 158 14.21 1.90 -17.80
CA ASN A 158 13.59 3.22 -17.87
C ASN A 158 12.09 3.12 -18.16
N LYS A 159 11.67 2.24 -19.08
CA LYS A 159 10.24 1.97 -19.33
C LYS A 159 9.50 1.53 -18.06
N TRP A 160 10.13 0.69 -17.23
CA TRP A 160 9.53 0.27 -15.96
C TRP A 160 9.45 1.42 -14.95
N ASN A 161 10.52 2.22 -14.84
CA ASN A 161 10.53 3.40 -13.98
C ASN A 161 9.51 4.46 -14.42
N GLU A 162 9.27 4.59 -15.72
CA GLU A 162 8.31 5.51 -16.33
C GLU A 162 6.88 4.95 -16.38
N GLY A 163 6.68 3.67 -16.02
CA GLY A 163 5.36 3.02 -16.08
C GLY A 163 4.31 3.65 -15.16
N GLN A 164 4.73 4.32 -14.09
CA GLN A 164 3.89 5.18 -13.27
C GLN A 164 4.33 6.64 -13.42
N LEU A 165 3.65 7.37 -14.31
CA LEU A 165 3.99 8.77 -14.65
C LEU A 165 3.80 9.75 -13.49
N SER A 166 3.01 9.40 -12.48
CA SER A 166 2.82 10.22 -11.26
C SER A 166 2.85 9.35 -10.00
N LYS A 167 3.71 9.70 -9.04
CA LYS A 167 3.76 9.04 -7.72
C LYS A 167 2.45 9.24 -6.95
N ILE A 168 1.92 8.16 -6.39
CA ILE A 168 0.73 8.19 -5.50
C ILE A 168 1.15 8.37 -4.03
N THR A 169 2.33 7.87 -3.66
CA THR A 169 2.95 7.95 -2.32
C THR A 169 4.39 8.47 -2.42
N ALA A 170 4.96 8.89 -1.29
CA ALA A 170 6.39 9.16 -1.18
C ALA A 170 7.22 7.86 -1.20
N ASP A 171 8.53 7.97 -1.48
CA ASP A 171 9.44 6.82 -1.62
C ASP A 171 9.64 6.01 -0.33
N ASN A 172 9.32 6.61 0.82
CA ASN A 172 9.33 5.95 2.12
C ASN A 172 7.98 5.29 2.48
N GLY A 173 7.03 5.22 1.55
CA GLY A 173 5.67 4.75 1.80
C GLY A 173 4.76 5.77 2.50
N GLY A 174 5.24 7.00 2.73
CA GLY A 174 4.45 8.10 3.27
C GLY A 174 3.48 8.71 2.26
N VAL A 175 2.67 9.65 2.73
CA VAL A 175 1.71 10.37 1.89
C VAL A 175 2.40 11.35 0.93
N ILE A 176 1.79 11.66 -0.23
CA ILE A 176 2.37 12.63 -1.18
C ILE A 176 2.26 14.08 -0.70
N ILE A 177 1.29 14.36 0.17
CA ILE A 177 1.07 15.70 0.73
C ILE A 177 0.60 15.64 2.18
N SER A 178 1.17 16.52 3.00
CA SER A 178 0.73 16.78 4.37
C SER A 178 0.09 18.16 4.45
N ILE A 179 -1.06 18.23 5.12
CA ILE A 179 -1.84 19.44 5.35
C ILE A 179 -1.84 19.71 6.85
N SER A 180 -1.27 20.86 7.23
CA SER A 180 -1.04 21.31 8.60
C SER A 180 -2.22 22.11 9.15
N ASP A 181 -2.15 22.46 10.44
CA ASP A 181 -3.12 23.30 11.12
C ASP A 181 -3.31 24.64 10.37
N GLY A 182 -4.56 25.05 10.15
CA GLY A 182 -4.90 26.31 9.47
C GLY A 182 -4.80 26.29 7.94
N GLU A 183 -4.23 25.25 7.33
CA GLU A 183 -4.22 25.12 5.86
C GLU A 183 -5.52 24.51 5.34
N ASP A 184 -5.88 24.81 4.08
CA ASP A 184 -7.08 24.26 3.44
C ASP A 184 -6.78 22.94 2.71
N LEU A 185 -7.44 21.87 3.15
CA LEU A 185 -7.31 20.54 2.55
C LEU A 185 -7.73 20.50 1.08
N LEU A 186 -8.91 21.04 0.78
CA LEU A 186 -9.54 20.91 -0.53
C LEU A 186 -8.79 21.78 -1.55
N GLU A 187 -8.37 22.99 -1.15
CA GLU A 187 -7.58 23.87 -2.00
C GLU A 187 -6.19 23.30 -2.31
N LYS A 188 -5.48 22.78 -1.30
CA LYS A 188 -4.16 22.17 -1.50
C LYS A 188 -4.22 21.02 -2.49
N ILE A 189 -5.21 20.13 -2.32
CA ILE A 189 -5.36 18.96 -3.19
C ILE A 189 -5.78 19.36 -4.60
N VAL A 190 -6.68 20.34 -4.77
CA VAL A 190 -7.06 20.85 -6.10
C VAL A 190 -5.88 21.48 -6.83
N SER A 191 -5.00 22.18 -6.12
CA SER A 191 -3.81 22.83 -6.70
C SER A 191 -2.79 21.84 -7.26
N LEU A 192 -2.99 20.53 -7.03
CA LEU A 192 -2.18 19.47 -7.59
C LEU A 192 -2.63 19.07 -9.02
N GLY A 193 -3.78 19.55 -9.50
CA GLY A 193 -4.23 19.27 -10.87
C GLY A 193 -4.70 17.83 -11.07
N SER A 194 -4.68 17.38 -12.33
CA SER A 194 -5.13 16.03 -12.70
C SER A 194 -4.13 14.97 -12.23
N ARG A 195 -4.36 14.39 -11.04
CA ARG A 195 -3.53 13.30 -10.50
C ARG A 195 -4.29 12.42 -9.49
N HIS A 196 -3.74 11.24 -9.23
CA HIS A 196 -4.06 10.41 -8.07
C HIS A 196 -2.95 10.58 -7.03
N GLY A 197 -3.31 10.86 -5.77
CA GLY A 197 -2.34 10.87 -4.67
C GLY A 197 -2.95 10.55 -3.31
N THR A 198 -2.07 10.45 -2.31
CA THR A 198 -2.39 10.19 -0.91
C THR A 198 -2.11 11.41 -0.05
N PHE A 199 -2.86 11.61 1.03
CA PHE A 199 -2.65 12.75 1.92
C PHE A 199 -2.77 12.40 3.40
N TYR A 200 -2.11 13.22 4.21
CA TYR A 200 -2.34 13.33 5.65
C TYR A 200 -2.86 14.74 5.92
N VAL A 201 -3.83 14.85 6.83
CA VAL A 201 -4.35 16.14 7.27
C VAL A 201 -4.57 16.15 8.78
N THR A 202 -4.20 17.25 9.43
CA THR A 202 -4.45 17.43 10.86
C THR A 202 -5.94 17.72 11.14
N GLY A 203 -6.37 17.52 12.38
CA GLY A 203 -7.75 17.81 12.79
C GLY A 203 -8.09 19.30 12.87
N LYS A 204 -7.12 20.20 12.65
CA LYS A 204 -7.29 21.66 12.70
C LYS A 204 -7.04 22.34 11.36
N ALA A 205 -6.85 21.58 10.29
CA ALA A 205 -6.87 22.10 8.93
C ALA A 205 -8.31 22.53 8.56
N LEU A 206 -8.43 23.46 7.62
CA LEU A 206 -9.70 23.94 7.08
C LEU A 206 -10.26 22.92 6.06
N ASN A 207 -11.59 22.93 5.91
CA ASN A 207 -12.32 22.07 4.96
C ASN A 207 -12.02 20.56 5.09
N THR A 208 -11.72 20.12 6.31
CA THR A 208 -11.63 18.71 6.69
C THR A 208 -13.01 18.12 6.99
N PRO A 209 -13.19 16.79 6.85
CA PRO A 209 -14.48 16.15 7.16
C PRO A 209 -14.79 16.09 8.66
N THR A 210 -13.79 16.28 9.52
CA THR A 210 -13.88 16.04 10.97
C THR A 210 -12.77 16.81 11.69
N THR A 211 -12.93 17.03 12.99
CA THR A 211 -11.92 17.66 13.86
C THR A 211 -10.78 16.74 14.27
N ARG A 212 -10.70 15.55 13.66
CA ARG A 212 -9.66 14.54 13.88
C ARG A 212 -8.72 14.48 12.70
N SER A 213 -7.48 14.05 12.94
CA SER A 213 -6.55 13.81 11.83
C SER A 213 -7.06 12.69 10.93
N CYS A 214 -6.86 12.88 9.63
CA CYS A 214 -7.28 11.93 8.61
C CYS A 214 -6.12 11.52 7.72
N ARG A 215 -6.21 10.32 7.17
CA ARG A 215 -5.39 9.85 6.04
C ARG A 215 -6.33 9.50 4.90
N GLY A 216 -5.92 9.79 3.68
CA GLY A 216 -6.83 9.62 2.56
C GLY A 216 -6.15 9.57 1.22
N MET A 217 -7.00 9.45 0.21
CA MET A 217 -6.62 9.42 -1.20
C MET A 217 -7.53 10.36 -1.98
N TYR A 218 -7.02 10.89 -3.07
CA TYR A 218 -7.79 11.70 -4.02
C TYR A 218 -7.43 11.30 -5.44
N HIS A 219 -8.36 11.50 -6.35
CA HIS A 219 -8.16 11.26 -7.77
C HIS A 219 -8.92 12.29 -8.59
N PHE A 220 -8.18 13.15 -9.27
CA PHE A 220 -8.70 14.06 -10.28
C PHE A 220 -8.31 13.60 -11.68
N THR A 221 -9.26 13.71 -12.60
CA THR A 221 -9.15 13.19 -13.98
C THR A 221 -9.02 14.29 -15.02
N SER A 222 -9.05 15.54 -14.59
CA SER A 222 -9.03 16.73 -15.44
C SER A 222 -8.59 17.95 -14.64
N GLN A 223 -8.16 18.99 -15.36
CA GLN A 223 -7.71 20.25 -14.77
C GLN A 223 -8.12 21.46 -15.62
N ASP A 224 -8.16 22.64 -15.01
CA ASP A 224 -8.44 23.92 -15.67
C ASP A 224 -7.18 24.50 -16.34
N SER A 225 -7.32 25.69 -16.95
CA SER A 225 -6.21 26.40 -17.58
C SER A 225 -5.11 26.84 -16.60
N ASN A 226 -5.40 26.87 -15.30
CA ASN A 226 -4.44 27.17 -14.24
C ASN A 226 -3.79 25.91 -13.65
N GLY A 227 -4.10 24.73 -14.20
CA GLY A 227 -3.59 23.45 -13.72
C GLY A 227 -4.26 22.96 -12.43
N LYS A 228 -5.41 23.51 -12.03
CA LYS A 228 -6.17 23.06 -10.86
C LYS A 228 -7.12 21.93 -11.24
N GLY A 229 -7.27 20.92 -10.39
CA GLY A 229 -8.17 19.78 -10.62
C GLY A 229 -9.63 20.24 -10.75
N THR A 230 -10.38 19.64 -11.66
CA THR A 230 -11.76 20.07 -11.99
C THR A 230 -12.83 19.00 -11.82
N PHE A 231 -12.52 17.73 -12.05
CA PHE A 231 -13.42 16.61 -11.77
C PHE A 231 -12.71 15.48 -11.05
N GLY A 232 -13.30 15.02 -9.95
CA GLY A 232 -12.80 13.86 -9.23
C GLY A 232 -13.31 13.73 -7.81
N TRP A 233 -12.70 12.82 -7.06
CA TRP A 233 -13.13 12.47 -5.72
C TRP A 233 -11.99 12.49 -4.73
N ILE A 234 -12.36 12.63 -3.46
CA ILE A 234 -11.48 12.51 -2.31
C ILE A 234 -12.15 11.59 -1.29
N MET A 235 -11.35 10.71 -0.70
CA MET A 235 -11.74 9.88 0.44
C MET A 235 -10.79 10.12 1.60
N ALA A 236 -11.34 10.15 2.81
CA ALA A 236 -10.60 10.36 4.05
C ALA A 236 -11.07 9.36 5.10
N ILE A 237 -10.13 8.79 5.84
CA ILE A 237 -10.41 7.93 7.00
C ILE A 237 -9.79 8.61 8.22
N ASP A 238 -10.62 8.86 9.24
CA ASP A 238 -10.16 9.45 10.48
C ASP A 238 -9.60 8.41 11.46
N TYR A 239 -9.00 8.87 12.55
CA TYR A 239 -8.40 7.99 13.56
C TYR A 239 -9.42 7.07 14.28
N ASN A 240 -10.72 7.37 14.20
CA ASN A 240 -11.80 6.53 14.73
C ASN A 240 -12.33 5.53 13.68
N ASN A 241 -11.64 5.39 12.55
CA ASN A 241 -12.02 4.51 11.44
C ASN A 241 -13.33 4.93 10.74
N TYR A 242 -13.71 6.21 10.83
CA TYR A 242 -14.82 6.73 10.05
C TYR A 242 -14.34 7.16 8.67
N MET A 243 -15.04 6.69 7.64
CA MET A 243 -14.76 7.02 6.26
C MET A 243 -15.66 8.17 5.78
N TYR A 244 -15.05 9.11 5.07
CA TYR A 244 -15.71 10.26 4.48
C TYR A 244 -15.33 10.35 3.01
N THR A 245 -16.27 10.83 2.19
CA THR A 245 -16.05 11.07 0.76
C THR A 245 -16.54 12.47 0.39
N ASN A 246 -15.91 13.06 -0.61
CA ASN A 246 -16.36 14.30 -1.24
C ASN A 246 -16.04 14.23 -2.75
N TYR A 247 -16.77 14.98 -3.54
CA TYR A 247 -16.63 15.02 -5.00
C TYR A 247 -16.48 16.47 -5.44
N LEU A 248 -15.56 16.71 -6.36
CA LEU A 248 -15.40 17.99 -7.05
C LEU A 248 -15.97 17.85 -8.44
N ASP A 249 -16.87 18.76 -8.78
CA ASP A 249 -17.39 18.97 -10.12
C ASP A 249 -17.07 20.40 -10.54
N LEU A 250 -16.61 20.60 -11.78
CA LEU A 250 -16.21 21.92 -12.27
C LEU A 250 -17.36 22.94 -12.22
N ASN A 251 -18.59 22.49 -12.50
CA ASN A 251 -19.75 23.36 -12.63
C ASN A 251 -20.48 23.52 -11.30
N LEU A 252 -20.43 22.50 -10.44
CA LEU A 252 -21.15 22.49 -9.16
C LEU A 252 -20.25 22.76 -7.94
N GLY A 253 -18.93 22.77 -8.11
CA GLY A 253 -17.96 22.87 -7.03
C GLY A 253 -17.88 21.59 -6.18
N TRP A 254 -17.41 21.74 -4.95
CA TRP A 254 -17.37 20.66 -3.98
C TRP A 254 -18.77 20.30 -3.50
N GLN A 255 -19.10 19.00 -3.54
CA GLN A 255 -20.42 18.48 -3.17
C GLN A 255 -20.62 18.35 -1.64
N GLY A 256 -19.60 18.68 -0.86
CA GLY A 256 -19.58 18.57 0.59
C GLY A 256 -19.19 17.16 1.08
N TRP A 257 -18.65 17.11 2.29
CA TRP A 257 -18.25 15.86 2.92
C TRP A 257 -19.45 15.00 3.31
N LYS A 258 -19.42 13.73 2.92
CA LYS A 258 -20.41 12.71 3.30
C LYS A 258 -19.71 11.58 4.04
N ARG A 259 -20.15 11.31 5.28
CA ARG A 259 -19.70 10.14 6.04
C ARG A 259 -20.36 8.87 5.47
N VAL A 260 -19.56 7.83 5.26
CA VAL A 260 -20.05 6.49 4.91
C VAL A 260 -20.38 5.75 6.20
N LEU A 261 -21.64 5.30 6.31
CA LEU A 261 -22.12 4.58 7.49
C LEU A 261 -21.84 3.09 7.36
N THR A 262 -21.41 2.47 8.46
CA THR A 262 -21.21 1.03 8.54
C THR A 262 -22.50 0.30 8.94
N LYS A 263 -22.49 -1.03 8.83
CA LYS A 263 -23.57 -1.87 9.39
C LYS A 263 -23.71 -1.67 10.90
N GLU A 264 -22.60 -1.53 11.61
CA GLU A 264 -22.58 -1.27 13.05
C GLU A 264 -23.20 0.11 13.38
N ASP A 265 -22.93 1.13 12.56
CA ASP A 265 -23.64 2.42 12.67
C ASP A 265 -25.15 2.23 12.46
N MET A 266 -25.57 1.29 11.60
CA MET A 266 -26.97 0.94 11.38
C MET A 266 -27.62 0.22 12.57
N GLU A 267 -26.96 -0.80 13.11
CA GLU A 267 -27.47 -1.65 14.18
C GLU A 267 -27.55 -0.95 15.53
N ASN A 268 -26.74 0.08 15.78
CA ASN A 268 -26.72 0.82 17.03
C ASN A 268 -27.77 1.94 17.12
N THR A 269 -28.88 1.88 16.38
CA THR A 269 -29.97 2.88 16.46
C THR A 269 -31.24 2.27 17.01
N SER A 270 -31.87 2.98 17.93
CA SER A 270 -33.08 2.50 18.60
C SER A 270 -34.26 2.50 17.62
N PHE A 271 -34.80 1.31 17.37
CA PHE A 271 -36.07 1.10 16.68
C PHE A 271 -36.89 0.05 17.43
N VAL A 272 -38.01 0.50 17.99
CA VAL A 272 -38.96 -0.33 18.73
C VAL A 272 -40.32 -0.19 18.08
N ASP A 273 -40.94 -1.31 17.72
CA ASP A 273 -42.25 -1.34 17.11
C ASP A 273 -43.09 -2.47 17.69
N THR A 274 -44.12 -2.13 18.45
CA THR A 274 -45.10 -3.09 18.98
C THR A 274 -46.22 -3.30 17.98
N TYR A 275 -46.81 -4.50 17.89
CA TYR A 275 -47.89 -4.74 16.89
C TYR A 275 -48.91 -5.83 17.29
N ASP A 276 -48.88 -6.32 18.53
CA ASP A 276 -49.78 -7.39 18.97
C ASP A 276 -51.06 -6.81 19.59
N GLN A 277 -52.13 -6.88 18.79
CA GLN A 277 -53.44 -6.29 19.07
C GLN A 277 -54.15 -6.98 20.23
N ASP A 278 -53.97 -8.30 20.39
CA ASP A 278 -54.73 -9.10 21.34
C ASP A 278 -54.27 -8.93 22.80
N ASN A 279 -53.08 -8.35 23.01
CA ASN A 279 -52.45 -8.22 24.32
C ASN A 279 -52.21 -6.76 24.74
N SER A 280 -53.08 -5.85 24.29
CA SER A 280 -52.98 -4.41 24.56
C SER A 280 -54.23 -3.80 25.23
N LEU A 281 -55.13 -4.66 25.72
CA LEU A 281 -56.37 -4.24 26.37
C LEU A 281 -56.12 -3.55 27.72
N VAL A 282 -56.64 -2.32 27.89
CA VAL A 282 -56.69 -1.63 29.20
C VAL A 282 -58.02 -0.95 29.46
N SER A 283 -58.41 -0.87 30.74
CA SER A 283 -59.59 -0.12 31.20
C SER A 283 -59.13 1.18 31.84
N ALA A 284 -59.54 2.32 31.30
CA ALA A 284 -59.16 3.65 31.78
C ALA A 284 -60.37 4.36 32.42
N ALA A 285 -60.22 4.71 33.70
CA ALA A 285 -61.24 5.46 34.43
C ALA A 285 -61.15 6.96 34.10
N GLU A 286 -62.27 7.66 34.20
CA GLU A 286 -62.33 9.10 34.01
C GLU A 286 -61.41 9.84 34.99
N ASN A 287 -60.71 10.86 34.50
CA ASN A 287 -59.75 11.68 35.25
C ASN A 287 -58.54 10.93 35.83
N VAL A 288 -58.31 9.67 35.43
CA VAL A 288 -57.18 8.84 35.91
C VAL A 288 -56.23 8.54 34.76
N ALA A 289 -54.96 8.93 34.93
CA ALA A 289 -53.89 8.58 33.99
C ALA A 289 -53.66 7.06 34.04
N THR A 290 -54.01 6.38 32.95
CA THR A 290 -53.94 4.92 32.84
C THR A 290 -52.82 4.54 31.89
N LYS A 291 -51.89 3.70 32.36
CA LYS A 291 -50.76 3.22 31.57
C LYS A 291 -51.28 2.35 30.42
N LEU A 292 -50.89 2.66 29.20
CA LEU A 292 -51.13 1.81 28.05
C LEU A 292 -50.20 0.59 28.12
N VAL A 293 -50.71 -0.56 27.72
CA VAL A 293 -49.92 -1.79 27.58
C VAL A 293 -49.85 -2.16 26.11
N PHE A 294 -48.72 -2.76 25.71
CA PHE A 294 -48.52 -3.19 24.34
C PHE A 294 -48.15 -4.67 24.31
N GLY A 295 -48.58 -5.37 23.27
CA GLY A 295 -48.24 -6.77 23.10
C GLY A 295 -46.78 -6.98 22.65
N LYS A 296 -46.50 -8.12 22.00
CA LYS A 296 -45.20 -8.41 21.40
C LYS A 296 -44.73 -7.34 20.40
N THR A 297 -43.41 -7.22 20.29
CA THR A 297 -42.72 -6.41 19.28
C THR A 297 -42.70 -7.12 17.93
N ARG A 298 -42.90 -6.33 16.86
CA ARG A 298 -42.55 -6.70 15.48
C ARG A 298 -41.06 -6.47 15.22
N ALA A 299 -40.51 -5.43 15.85
CA ALA A 299 -39.08 -5.12 15.85
C ALA A 299 -38.67 -4.48 17.19
N ASP A 300 -37.47 -4.79 17.63
CA ASP A 300 -36.82 -4.20 18.80
C ASP A 300 -35.31 -4.40 18.63
N ASP A 301 -34.71 -3.54 17.81
CA ASP A 301 -33.35 -3.73 17.30
C ASP A 301 -32.30 -3.77 18.41
N LEU A 302 -32.60 -3.13 19.54
CA LEU A 302 -31.71 -3.00 20.68
C LEU A 302 -32.20 -3.72 21.94
N SER A 303 -33.27 -4.53 21.87
CA SER A 303 -33.87 -5.18 23.05
C SER A 303 -34.21 -4.17 24.17
N GLU A 304 -34.80 -3.04 23.81
CA GLU A 304 -35.14 -1.94 24.70
C GLU A 304 -36.53 -2.11 25.33
N TYR A 305 -37.43 -2.88 24.71
CA TYR A 305 -38.80 -3.03 25.16
C TYR A 305 -38.96 -4.15 26.19
N ASN A 306 -39.48 -3.78 27.36
CA ASN A 306 -39.92 -4.72 28.39
C ASN A 306 -41.44 -4.85 28.39
N ARG A 307 -41.94 -5.99 27.89
CA ARG A 307 -43.37 -6.27 27.77
C ARG A 307 -44.12 -6.31 29.12
N SER A 308 -43.54 -6.91 30.16
CA SER A 308 -44.25 -7.02 31.46
C SER A 308 -44.44 -5.66 32.13
N ARG A 309 -43.61 -4.68 31.77
CA ARG A 309 -43.70 -3.31 32.26
C ARG A 309 -44.32 -2.34 31.26
N ALA A 310 -44.58 -2.75 30.01
CA ALA A 310 -44.96 -1.84 28.91
C ALA A 310 -44.08 -0.58 28.86
N GLU A 311 -42.76 -0.80 28.87
CA GLU A 311 -41.74 0.23 29.05
C GLU A 311 -40.60 0.04 28.05
N ILE A 312 -40.15 1.13 27.44
CA ILE A 312 -38.97 1.15 26.57
C ILE A 312 -37.83 1.82 27.34
N THR A 313 -36.76 1.08 27.62
CA THR A 313 -35.55 1.64 28.26
C THR A 313 -34.52 1.96 27.19
N LEU A 314 -34.30 3.23 26.92
CA LEU A 314 -33.44 3.65 25.81
C LEU A 314 -31.97 3.36 26.10
N LYS A 315 -31.25 2.83 25.11
CA LYS A 315 -29.80 2.66 25.16
C LYS A 315 -29.05 3.87 24.60
N ASN A 316 -29.71 4.65 23.75
CA ASN A 316 -29.09 5.78 23.06
C ASN A 316 -29.73 7.12 23.42
N SER A 317 -28.91 8.17 23.47
CA SER A 317 -29.41 9.54 23.50
C SER A 317 -29.65 10.03 22.08
N GLY A 318 -30.74 10.76 21.85
CA GLY A 318 -31.06 11.24 20.50
C GLY A 318 -32.40 11.93 20.38
N LEU A 319 -32.73 12.32 19.15
CA LEU A 319 -34.07 12.74 18.77
C LEU A 319 -34.86 11.49 18.34
N TYR A 320 -36.08 11.34 18.85
CA TYR A 320 -36.93 10.20 18.55
C TYR A 320 -38.22 10.66 17.91
N LEU A 321 -38.64 9.95 16.86
CA LEU A 321 -40.00 9.97 16.36
C LEU A 321 -40.78 8.85 17.03
N ILE A 322 -41.82 9.23 17.75
CA ILE A 322 -42.71 8.31 18.44
C ILE A 322 -44.08 8.41 17.78
N ARG A 323 -44.62 7.29 17.33
CA ARG A 323 -45.99 7.16 16.83
C ARG A 323 -46.76 6.27 17.78
N LEU A 324 -47.89 6.77 18.28
CA LEU A 324 -48.79 6.03 19.15
C LEU A 324 -50.11 5.81 18.44
N TYR A 325 -50.54 4.56 18.37
CA TYR A 325 -51.82 4.15 17.79
C TYR A 325 -52.67 3.53 18.88
N ILE A 326 -53.92 3.95 18.98
CA ILE A 326 -54.88 3.41 19.95
C ILE A 326 -56.25 3.24 19.31
N THR A 327 -56.99 2.21 19.72
CA THR A 327 -58.38 1.99 19.29
C THR A 327 -59.26 1.68 20.50
N SER A 328 -60.45 2.27 20.51
CA SER A 328 -61.50 1.97 21.47
C SER A 328 -62.80 1.71 20.74
N THR A 329 -63.58 0.74 21.21
CA THR A 329 -64.95 0.42 20.80
C THR A 329 -65.99 0.93 21.81
N ASN A 330 -65.53 1.53 22.91
CA ASN A 330 -66.36 2.01 24.01
C ASN A 330 -65.84 3.35 24.56
N ILE A 331 -65.66 4.33 23.67
CA ILE A 331 -65.28 5.69 24.05
C ILE A 331 -66.48 6.64 23.97
N THR A 332 -66.50 7.68 24.80
CA THR A 332 -67.61 8.67 24.80
C THR A 332 -67.38 9.67 23.66
N VAL A 333 -68.34 9.79 22.74
CA VAL A 333 -68.26 10.76 21.63
C VAL A 333 -68.11 12.18 22.19
N GLY A 334 -67.18 12.95 21.62
CA GLY A 334 -66.89 14.32 22.06
C GLY A 334 -66.14 14.45 23.39
N SER A 335 -65.78 13.34 24.05
CA SER A 335 -64.90 13.37 25.22
C SER A 335 -63.49 13.85 24.86
N ASP A 336 -62.73 14.26 25.87
CA ASP A 336 -61.37 14.76 25.71
C ASP A 336 -60.37 13.78 26.31
N ASN A 337 -59.62 13.06 25.48
CA ASN A 337 -58.75 11.97 25.93
C ASN A 337 -57.29 12.36 25.72
N ILE A 338 -56.58 12.65 26.79
CA ILE A 338 -55.22 13.16 26.73
C ILE A 338 -54.24 11.99 26.59
N LEU A 339 -53.39 12.05 25.57
CA LEU A 339 -52.36 11.05 25.27
C LEU A 339 -51.00 11.64 25.61
N ALA A 340 -50.23 10.96 26.46
CA ALA A 340 -48.98 11.48 26.99
C ALA A 340 -47.86 10.45 27.04
N CYS A 341 -46.65 10.94 26.74
CA CYS A 341 -45.38 10.27 26.98
C CYS A 341 -44.92 10.57 28.40
N TYR A 342 -44.57 9.53 29.14
CA TYR A 342 -43.98 9.59 30.47
C TYR A 342 -42.53 9.14 30.37
N VAL A 343 -41.65 9.83 31.09
CA VAL A 343 -40.24 9.48 31.20
C VAL A 343 -39.91 9.33 32.68
N ASN A 344 -39.36 8.18 33.04
CA ASN A 344 -38.96 7.85 34.42
C ASN A 344 -40.11 8.00 35.44
N GLY A 345 -41.34 7.69 35.02
CA GLY A 345 -42.54 7.70 35.87
C GLY A 345 -43.30 9.02 35.96
N SER A 346 -42.79 10.09 35.34
CA SER A 346 -43.44 11.41 35.32
C SER A 346 -43.94 11.77 33.92
N GLU A 347 -45.07 12.48 33.84
CA GLU A 347 -45.54 13.04 32.56
C GLU A 347 -44.46 13.96 31.99
N TYR A 348 -44.01 13.68 30.77
CA TYR A 348 -42.92 14.40 30.14
C TYR A 348 -43.42 15.29 29.00
N GLN A 349 -44.23 14.73 28.10
CA GLN A 349 -44.74 15.45 26.93
C GLN A 349 -46.06 14.87 26.46
N ARG A 350 -47.03 15.73 26.17
CA ARG A 350 -48.31 15.32 25.56
C ARG A 350 -48.15 15.15 24.06
N PHE A 351 -48.74 14.09 23.52
CA PHE A 351 -48.95 13.93 22.08
C PHE A 351 -50.05 14.87 21.59
N GLY A 352 -51.10 15.03 22.42
CA GLY A 352 -52.28 15.79 22.10
C GLY A 352 -53.53 15.14 22.70
N ASN A 353 -54.67 15.58 22.21
CA ASN A 353 -55.97 15.14 22.68
C ASN A 353 -56.68 14.35 21.59
N TRP A 354 -57.35 13.26 21.98
CA TRP A 354 -58.23 12.50 21.12
C TRP A 354 -59.69 12.80 21.44
N ASN A 355 -60.37 13.43 20.50
CA ASN A 355 -61.80 13.73 20.55
C ASN A 355 -62.55 12.82 19.56
N PRO A 356 -63.10 11.68 20.02
CA PRO A 356 -63.70 10.68 19.13
C PRO A 356 -65.05 11.18 18.56
N ALA A 357 -65.24 10.99 17.25
CA ALA A 357 -66.51 11.29 16.57
C ALA A 357 -67.54 10.15 16.68
N THR A 358 -67.07 8.93 16.98
CA THR A 358 -67.88 7.71 17.13
C THR A 358 -67.47 6.98 18.40
N SER A 359 -68.37 6.18 18.97
CA SER A 359 -68.07 5.37 20.17
C SER A 359 -67.07 4.25 19.91
N SER A 360 -66.88 3.89 18.64
CA SER A 360 -65.81 3.03 18.14
C SER A 360 -64.91 3.81 17.19
N SER A 361 -63.69 4.13 17.63
CA SER A 361 -62.77 5.00 16.90
C SER A 361 -61.32 4.61 17.16
N THR A 362 -60.47 4.95 16.20
CA THR A 362 -59.01 4.87 16.28
C THR A 362 -58.42 6.27 16.35
N CYS A 363 -57.31 6.42 17.06
CA CYS A 363 -56.49 7.62 17.06
C CYS A 363 -55.02 7.28 16.78
N VAL A 364 -54.36 8.10 15.96
CA VAL A 364 -52.93 8.01 15.69
C VAL A 364 -52.32 9.37 15.95
N LEU A 365 -51.34 9.43 16.85
CA LEU A 365 -50.61 10.66 17.16
C LEU A 365 -49.11 10.42 17.03
N TYR A 366 -48.40 11.51 16.75
CA TYR A 366 -46.96 11.52 16.56
C TYR A 366 -46.33 12.53 17.51
N LEU A 367 -45.14 12.23 17.99
CA LEU A 367 -44.34 13.11 18.82
C LEU A 367 -42.88 13.01 18.40
N LEU A 368 -42.24 14.16 18.23
CA LEU A 368 -40.79 14.26 18.08
C LEU A 368 -40.21 14.77 19.38
N GLN A 369 -39.32 13.99 20.00
CA GLN A 369 -38.79 14.34 21.31
C GLN A 369 -37.34 13.92 21.50
N LYS A 370 -36.56 14.80 22.14
CA LYS A 370 -35.19 14.46 22.58
C LYS A 370 -35.25 13.67 23.87
N LEU A 371 -34.57 12.53 23.89
CA LEU A 371 -34.50 11.62 25.03
C LEU A 371 -33.06 11.16 25.25
N LYS A 372 -32.77 10.69 26.46
CA LYS A 372 -31.43 10.29 26.87
C LYS A 372 -31.33 8.78 27.02
N ALA A 373 -30.12 8.27 26.84
CA ALA A 373 -29.78 6.90 27.22
C ALA A 373 -30.12 6.69 28.71
N GLY A 374 -30.77 5.57 29.02
CA GLY A 374 -31.28 5.21 30.34
C GLY A 374 -32.70 5.66 30.63
N ASP A 375 -33.29 6.56 29.81
CA ASP A 375 -34.68 6.99 30.02
C ASP A 375 -35.65 5.81 29.85
N LYS A 376 -36.57 5.69 30.82
CA LYS A 376 -37.66 4.72 30.80
C LYS A 376 -38.92 5.37 30.27
N VAL A 377 -39.27 5.05 29.02
CA VAL A 377 -40.36 5.66 28.27
C VAL A 377 -41.61 4.79 28.35
N THR A 378 -42.73 5.42 28.71
CA THR A 378 -44.04 4.78 28.87
C THR A 378 -45.14 5.70 28.36
N PHE A 379 -46.31 5.16 28.07
CA PHE A 379 -47.40 5.92 27.44
C PHE A 379 -48.69 5.77 28.22
N TYR A 380 -49.46 6.86 28.31
CA TYR A 380 -50.64 6.94 29.14
C TYR A 380 -51.79 7.62 28.39
N ILE A 381 -53.01 7.21 28.75
CA ILE A 381 -54.25 7.90 28.40
C ILE A 381 -54.91 8.44 29.67
N THR A 382 -55.41 9.68 29.62
CA THR A 382 -56.25 10.28 30.66
C THR A 382 -57.59 10.70 30.05
N PRO A 383 -58.66 9.90 30.20
CA PRO A 383 -59.99 10.26 29.71
C PRO A 383 -60.62 11.41 30.51
N ARG A 384 -61.26 12.38 29.85
CA ARG A 384 -62.02 13.49 30.46
C ARG A 384 -63.39 13.64 29.80
N GLY A 385 -64.43 13.92 30.59
CA GLY A 385 -65.79 14.10 30.07
C GLY A 385 -66.37 12.80 29.50
N THR A 386 -65.98 11.66 30.07
CA THR A 386 -66.43 10.34 29.61
C THR A 386 -67.63 9.83 30.39
N ASN A 387 -67.76 10.20 31.67
CA ASN A 387 -68.78 9.72 32.62
C ASN A 387 -68.83 8.19 32.76
N LYS A 388 -67.79 7.48 32.32
CA LYS A 388 -67.67 6.01 32.38
C LYS A 388 -66.22 5.58 32.28
N THR A 389 -65.94 4.34 32.66
CA THR A 389 -64.68 3.68 32.31
C THR A 389 -64.69 3.36 30.82
N VAL A 390 -63.63 3.74 30.11
CA VAL A 390 -63.44 3.44 28.68
C VAL A 390 -62.48 2.27 28.51
N SER A 391 -62.70 1.44 27.49
CA SER A 391 -61.79 0.33 27.15
C SER A 391 -60.92 0.70 25.96
N ILE A 392 -59.61 0.59 26.09
CA ILE A 392 -58.69 0.64 24.95
C ILE A 392 -58.50 -0.79 24.49
N ASN A 393 -59.08 -1.12 23.34
CA ASN A 393 -59.09 -2.48 22.79
C ASN A 393 -57.73 -2.85 22.23
N THR A 394 -57.10 -1.92 21.50
CA THR A 394 -55.78 -2.13 20.92
C THR A 394 -54.91 -0.89 21.09
N ALA A 395 -53.63 -1.11 21.36
CA ALA A 395 -52.62 -0.06 21.38
C ALA A 395 -51.29 -0.60 20.84
N TYR A 396 -50.59 0.23 20.06
CA TYR A 396 -49.21 -0.02 19.67
C TYR A 396 -48.41 1.26 19.52
N VAL A 397 -47.09 1.12 19.66
CA VAL A 397 -46.14 2.22 19.59
C VAL A 397 -45.01 1.85 18.65
N THR A 398 -44.66 2.80 17.79
CA THR A 398 -43.43 2.78 17.01
C THR A 398 -42.55 3.92 17.50
N MET A 399 -41.33 3.62 17.89
CA MET A 399 -40.34 4.57 18.37
C MET A 399 -39.05 4.40 17.58
N SER A 400 -38.67 5.41 16.82
CA SER A 400 -37.50 5.41 15.96
C SER A 400 -36.58 6.56 16.32
N GLN A 401 -35.32 6.27 16.62
CA GLN A 401 -34.30 7.30 16.73
C GLN A 401 -33.99 7.86 15.34
N LEU A 402 -33.99 9.18 15.22
CA LEU A 402 -33.63 9.90 14.01
C LEU A 402 -32.12 10.16 13.98
N ARG A 403 -31.55 10.17 12.78
CA ARG A 403 -30.12 10.38 12.51
C ARG A 403 -29.86 11.72 11.88
#